data_AF-A0A3A0CQI1-F1
#
_entry.id   AF-A0A3A0CQI1-F1
#
_cell.length_a   1.000
_cell.length_b   1.000
_cell.length_c   1.000
_cell.angle_alpha   90.00
_cell.angle_beta   90.00
_cell.angle_gamma   90.00
#
_symmetry.space_group_name_H-M   'P 1'
#
loop_
_entity.id
_entity.type
_entity.pdbx_description
1 polymer ?
#
loop_
_entity_poly.entity_id
_entity_poly.type
_entity_poly.pdbx_seq_one_letter_code
_entity_poly.pdbx_strand_id
1 'polypeptide(L)'
;MGLPGRVLPAIWPGLLVLSAHLIDLVEWTLTATLPESFTSHQVTHSPVLTGATLAGALTLLGLTFRPRSPVPYLLVAVAVLSHIPLDMLSFREGLARLYGVTTPDDGPPGLRASLTAEAWLFGLLFVAVTLTQAALHPRLRPATRRFTWVLLGLSVIAALTRVAVVWAPFYVIALTHGFLVRRSDYAPRLLWSLVPVLPLLLLLAVEVRAARTESQALRLQTAGRLAEALALHRQALAAPARSSKTGIYVHMSLCYRDLGDYRQAEECLLRAEMTSELPEWPRVTRAQLYVYPKTRGTPFFRPEEAERILSEMRDSGRSKRYAEIARFHIDRLRRQGILPPG
;
A
#
# COMPACT_ATOMS: atom_id res chain seq x y z
N MET A 1 -42.72 17.54 12.03
CA MET A 1 -41.83 16.45 11.55
C MET A 1 -40.66 17.07 10.78
N GLY A 2 -39.47 17.12 11.39
CA GLY A 2 -38.28 17.72 10.76
C GLY A 2 -37.72 16.83 9.65
N LEU A 3 -37.53 17.41 8.47
CA LEU A 3 -37.14 16.71 7.24
C LEU A 3 -35.90 15.80 7.42
N PRO A 4 -35.89 14.59 6.83
CA PRO A 4 -34.73 13.69 6.76
C PRO A 4 -33.53 14.23 5.96
N GLY A 5 -33.55 15.51 5.54
CA GLY A 5 -32.55 16.15 4.69
C GLY A 5 -31.24 16.57 5.38
N ARG A 6 -31.02 16.26 6.67
CA ARG A 6 -29.76 16.61 7.36
C ARG A 6 -28.66 15.55 7.28
N VAL A 7 -28.96 14.34 6.82
CA VAL A 7 -28.05 13.19 6.96
C VAL A 7 -27.06 13.04 5.80
N LEU A 8 -27.49 13.23 4.55
CA LEU A 8 -26.59 13.09 3.39
C LEU A 8 -25.61 14.25 3.18
N PRO A 9 -25.95 15.53 3.45
CA PRO A 9 -24.96 16.60 3.49
C PRO A 9 -23.87 16.38 4.54
N ALA A 10 -24.09 15.45 5.50
CA ALA A 10 -23.14 15.09 6.54
C ALA A 10 -22.21 13.92 6.17
N ILE A 11 -22.57 13.09 5.17
CA ILE A 11 -21.62 12.18 4.52
C ILE A 11 -20.75 13.04 3.57
N TRP A 12 -19.88 13.82 4.20
CA TRP A 12 -18.89 14.62 3.52
C TRP A 12 -17.94 13.67 2.79
N PRO A 13 -17.62 13.89 1.51
CA PRO A 13 -16.66 13.05 0.81
C PRO A 13 -15.33 12.90 1.55
N GLY A 14 -14.87 13.93 2.27
CA GLY A 14 -13.68 13.81 3.10
C GLY A 14 -13.87 12.95 4.37
N LEU A 15 -15.10 12.77 4.88
CA LEU A 15 -15.37 11.81 5.96
C LEU A 15 -15.31 10.38 5.41
N LEU A 16 -15.79 10.15 4.19
CA LEU A 16 -15.64 8.87 3.50
C LEU A 16 -14.18 8.56 3.19
N VAL A 17 -13.42 9.54 2.69
CA VAL A 17 -11.97 9.40 2.46
C VAL A 17 -11.25 9.11 3.77
N LEU A 18 -11.53 9.86 4.84
CA LEU A 18 -10.98 9.57 6.16
C LEU A 18 -11.36 8.18 6.65
N SER A 19 -12.63 7.81 6.52
CA SER A 19 -13.11 6.49 6.97
C SER A 19 -12.42 5.39 6.20
N ALA A 20 -12.21 5.55 4.89
CA ALA A 20 -11.42 4.63 4.09
C ALA A 20 -10.02 4.47 4.68
N HIS A 21 -9.31 5.57 4.94
CA HIS A 21 -7.93 5.55 5.47
C HIS A 21 -7.84 5.35 6.99
N LEU A 22 -8.94 5.07 7.69
CA LEU A 22 -8.91 4.88 9.13
C LEU A 22 -8.08 3.63 9.50
N ILE A 23 -8.15 2.60 8.65
CA ILE A 23 -7.30 1.41 8.79
C ILE A 23 -5.83 1.80 8.72
N ASP A 24 -5.42 2.63 7.77
CA ASP A 24 -4.02 3.09 7.66
C ASP A 24 -3.57 3.84 8.92
N LEU A 25 -4.43 4.68 9.51
CA LEU A 25 -4.12 5.39 10.74
C LEU A 25 -3.95 4.46 11.94
N VAL A 26 -4.78 3.41 12.02
CA VAL A 26 -4.68 2.38 13.06
C VAL A 26 -3.40 1.56 12.85
N GLU A 27 -3.13 1.10 11.63
CA GLU A 27 -1.90 0.38 11.28
C GLU A 27 -0.66 1.18 11.63
N TRP A 28 -0.66 2.46 11.27
CA TRP A 28 0.45 3.35 11.54
C TRP A 28 0.65 3.56 13.04
N THR A 29 -0.44 3.76 13.79
CA THR A 29 -0.38 3.91 15.25
C THR A 29 0.17 2.64 15.92
N LEU A 30 -0.27 1.46 15.48
CA LEU A 30 0.25 0.18 15.99
C LEU A 30 1.72 -0.02 15.62
N THR A 31 2.11 0.30 14.37
CA THR A 31 3.51 0.23 13.92
C THR A 31 4.40 1.20 14.70
N ALA A 32 3.91 2.40 15.01
CA ALA A 32 4.65 3.41 15.76
C ALA A 32 4.77 3.07 17.26
N THR A 33 3.76 2.44 17.84
CA THR A 33 3.72 2.11 19.28
C THR A 33 4.35 0.77 19.61
N LEU A 34 4.26 -0.21 18.69
CA LEU A 34 4.73 -1.59 18.86
C LEU A 34 5.47 -2.07 17.60
N PRO A 35 6.59 -1.42 17.22
CA PRO A 35 7.29 -1.67 15.94
C PRO A 35 7.85 -3.08 15.80
N GLU A 36 8.08 -3.80 16.90
CA GLU A 36 8.57 -5.18 16.89
C GLU A 36 7.45 -6.22 16.71
N SER A 37 6.21 -5.85 17.03
CA SER A 37 5.06 -6.75 17.01
C SER A 37 4.20 -6.59 15.76
N PHE A 38 4.20 -5.40 15.15
CA PHE A 38 3.37 -5.09 14.00
C PHE A 38 4.20 -4.71 12.77
N THR A 39 3.95 -5.41 11.67
CA THR A 39 4.41 -5.05 10.32
C THR A 39 3.29 -4.34 9.56
N SER A 40 3.66 -3.65 8.48
CA SER A 40 2.70 -3.11 7.50
C SER A 40 1.67 -4.17 7.07
N HIS A 41 0.41 -3.77 6.91
CA HIS A 41 -0.72 -4.63 6.47
C HIS A 41 -1.23 -5.68 7.48
N GLN A 42 -0.80 -5.65 8.74
CA GLN A 42 -1.32 -6.59 9.74
C GLN A 42 -2.77 -6.33 10.17
N VAL A 43 -3.28 -5.09 10.09
CA VAL A 43 -4.67 -4.81 10.46
C VAL A 43 -5.60 -5.37 9.39
N THR A 44 -5.24 -5.23 8.12
CA THR A 44 -6.00 -5.82 7.00
C THR A 44 -5.97 -7.35 6.99
N HIS A 45 -4.91 -7.97 7.52
CA HIS A 45 -4.84 -9.43 7.71
C HIS A 45 -5.42 -9.94 9.04
N SER A 46 -5.79 -9.05 9.98
CA SER A 46 -6.39 -9.42 11.26
C SER A 46 -7.89 -9.11 11.26
N PRO A 47 -8.77 -10.13 11.18
CA PRO A 47 -10.21 -9.94 11.24
C PRO A 47 -10.66 -9.19 12.50
N VAL A 48 -9.95 -9.38 13.61
CA VAL A 48 -10.23 -8.72 14.89
C VAL A 48 -9.93 -7.22 14.82
N LEU A 49 -8.76 -6.82 14.33
CA LEU A 49 -8.38 -5.41 14.24
C LEU A 49 -9.20 -4.67 13.18
N THR A 50 -9.46 -5.32 12.04
CA THR A 50 -10.38 -4.81 11.02
C THR A 50 -11.79 -4.61 11.59
N GLY A 51 -12.32 -5.61 12.30
CA GLY A 51 -13.65 -5.55 12.93
C GLY A 51 -13.75 -4.44 13.98
N ALA A 52 -12.72 -4.28 14.81
CA ALA A 52 -12.64 -3.22 15.81
C ALA A 52 -12.58 -1.82 15.17
N THR A 53 -11.80 -1.66 14.10
CA THR A 53 -11.70 -0.39 13.35
C THR A 53 -13.03 -0.02 12.72
N LEU A 54 -13.71 -0.98 12.09
CA LEU A 54 -15.05 -0.79 11.53
C LEU A 54 -16.06 -0.42 12.62
N ALA A 55 -16.10 -1.17 13.72
CA ALA A 55 -17.01 -0.90 14.84
C ALA A 55 -16.78 0.51 15.42
N GLY A 56 -15.52 0.93 15.56
CA GLY A 56 -15.14 2.28 15.99
C GLY A 56 -15.64 3.36 15.03
N ALA A 57 -15.44 3.17 13.71
CA ALA A 57 -15.92 4.10 12.69
C ALA A 57 -17.43 4.26 12.71
N LEU A 58 -18.17 3.15 12.78
CA LEU A 58 -19.63 3.15 12.83
C LEU A 58 -20.15 3.77 14.12
N THR A 59 -19.50 3.51 15.25
CA THR A 59 -19.84 4.11 16.55
C THR A 59 -19.65 5.63 16.51
N LEU A 60 -18.51 6.10 15.98
CA LEU A 60 -18.25 7.53 15.83
C LEU A 60 -19.28 8.21 14.92
N LEU A 61 -19.64 7.58 13.80
CA LEU A 61 -20.70 8.05 12.91
C LEU A 61 -22.05 8.16 13.65
N GLY A 62 -22.41 7.14 14.42
CA GLY A 62 -23.64 7.08 15.22
C GLY A 62 -23.70 8.16 16.30
N LEU A 63 -22.63 8.34 17.06
CA LEU A 63 -22.54 9.33 18.13
C LEU A 63 -22.57 10.77 17.59
N THR A 64 -21.84 11.03 16.50
CA THR A 64 -21.65 12.38 15.97
C THR A 64 -22.85 12.87 15.17
N PHE A 65 -23.43 12.01 14.32
CA PHE A 65 -24.44 12.42 13.35
C PHE A 65 -25.82 11.84 13.60
N ARG A 66 -25.92 10.77 14.42
CA ARG A 66 -27.16 10.05 14.74
C ARG A 66 -28.03 9.79 13.49
N PRO A 67 -27.47 9.21 12.41
CA PRO A 67 -28.22 8.98 11.18
C PRO A 67 -29.36 7.99 11.47
N ARG A 68 -30.56 8.33 10.98
CA ARG A 68 -31.77 7.50 11.15
C ARG A 68 -31.93 6.40 10.08
N SER A 69 -31.14 6.48 9.01
CA SER A 69 -31.14 5.51 7.91
C SER A 69 -29.91 4.60 8.04
N PRO A 70 -29.99 3.32 7.60
CA PRO A 70 -28.83 2.43 7.54
C PRO A 70 -27.83 2.79 6.42
N VAL A 71 -28.25 3.54 5.39
CA VAL A 71 -27.43 3.84 4.20
C VAL A 71 -26.07 4.48 4.53
N PRO A 72 -25.96 5.49 5.42
CA PRO A 72 -24.68 6.09 5.78
C PRO A 72 -23.70 5.10 6.44
N TYR A 73 -24.21 4.21 7.28
CA TYR A 73 -23.39 3.17 7.92
C TYR A 73 -22.84 2.19 6.88
N LEU A 74 -23.67 1.79 5.92
CA LEU A 74 -23.24 0.92 4.81
C LEU A 74 -22.17 1.59 3.95
N LEU A 75 -22.33 2.87 3.61
CA LEU A 75 -21.33 3.61 2.84
C LEU A 75 -19.99 3.74 3.58
N VAL A 76 -20.01 4.04 4.87
CA VAL A 76 -18.80 4.09 5.71
C VAL A 76 -18.19 2.71 5.84
N ALA A 77 -18.99 1.66 6.03
CA ALA A 77 -18.50 0.29 6.10
C ALA A 77 -17.81 -0.13 4.81
N VAL A 78 -18.44 0.12 3.66
CA VAL A 78 -17.83 -0.14 2.34
C VAL A 78 -16.54 0.65 2.17
N ALA A 79 -16.50 1.92 2.59
CA ALA A 79 -15.28 2.73 2.51
C ALA A 79 -14.15 2.15 3.38
N VAL A 80 -14.40 1.86 4.66
CA VAL A 80 -13.42 1.24 5.57
C VAL A 80 -12.96 -0.11 5.03
N LEU A 81 -13.91 -0.98 4.66
CA LEU A 81 -13.61 -2.34 4.20
C LEU A 81 -12.95 -2.37 2.83
N SER A 82 -13.06 -1.30 2.01
CA SER A 82 -12.41 -1.23 0.70
C SER A 82 -10.88 -1.28 0.76
N HIS A 83 -10.27 -0.96 1.90
CA HIS A 83 -8.82 -1.10 2.08
C HIS A 83 -8.35 -2.55 2.23
N ILE A 84 -9.19 -3.45 2.75
CA ILE A 84 -8.81 -4.87 2.89
C ILE A 84 -8.46 -5.49 1.54
N PRO A 85 -9.33 -5.45 0.50
CA PRO A 85 -8.97 -5.98 -0.80
C PRO A 85 -7.84 -5.16 -1.41
N LEU A 86 -7.80 -3.83 -1.24
CA LEU A 86 -6.70 -3.00 -1.78
C LEU A 86 -5.32 -3.35 -1.20
N ASP A 87 -5.24 -3.88 0.00
CA ASP A 87 -3.96 -4.33 0.56
C ASP A 87 -3.57 -5.73 0.04
N MET A 88 -4.52 -6.53 -0.45
CA MET A 88 -4.20 -7.81 -1.08
C MET A 88 -3.50 -7.59 -2.42
N LEU A 89 -2.26 -8.09 -2.56
CA LEU A 89 -1.52 -8.00 -3.82
C LEU A 89 -2.32 -8.51 -5.03
N SER A 90 -3.02 -9.64 -4.91
CA SER A 90 -3.80 -10.23 -6.01
C SER A 90 -4.91 -9.31 -6.51
N PHE A 91 -5.52 -8.54 -5.60
CA PHE A 91 -6.54 -7.56 -5.96
C PHE A 91 -5.92 -6.28 -6.53
N ARG A 92 -4.77 -5.82 -6.01
CA ARG A 92 -4.00 -4.71 -6.63
C ARG A 92 -3.60 -5.05 -8.06
N GLU A 93 -3.09 -6.27 -8.28
CA GLU A 93 -2.79 -6.81 -9.60
C GLU A 93 -4.05 -6.87 -10.48
N GLY A 94 -5.16 -7.38 -9.94
CA GLY A 94 -6.44 -7.45 -10.62
C GLY A 94 -6.94 -6.07 -11.07
N LEU A 95 -6.90 -5.07 -10.19
CA LEU A 95 -7.27 -3.70 -10.50
C LEU A 95 -6.31 -3.07 -11.52
N ALA A 96 -5.01 -3.22 -11.33
CA ALA A 96 -4.02 -2.69 -12.26
C ALA A 96 -4.18 -3.28 -13.67
N ARG A 97 -4.52 -4.58 -13.78
CA ARG A 97 -4.86 -5.25 -15.04
C ARG A 97 -6.19 -4.79 -15.61
N LEU A 98 -7.24 -4.70 -14.79
CA LEU A 98 -8.56 -4.22 -15.18
C LEU A 98 -8.47 -2.82 -15.78
N TYR A 99 -7.64 -1.96 -15.20
CA TYR A 99 -7.39 -0.60 -15.70
C TYR A 99 -6.32 -0.51 -16.78
N GLY A 100 -5.74 -1.64 -17.20
CA GLY A 100 -4.72 -1.71 -18.24
C GLY A 100 -3.45 -0.93 -17.91
N VAL A 101 -3.09 -0.85 -16.62
CA VAL A 101 -1.86 -0.24 -16.12
C VAL A 101 -0.71 -1.23 -16.14
N THR A 102 -1.02 -2.52 -15.98
CA THR A 102 -0.07 -3.64 -16.03
C THR A 102 -0.63 -4.77 -16.88
N THR A 103 0.24 -5.47 -17.60
CA THR A 103 -0.05 -6.73 -18.28
C THR A 103 0.19 -7.92 -17.34
N PRO A 104 -0.31 -9.13 -17.67
CA PRO A 104 -0.03 -10.34 -16.90
C PRO A 104 1.46 -10.67 -16.73
N ASP A 105 2.30 -10.19 -17.65
CA ASP A 105 3.74 -10.49 -17.68
C ASP A 105 4.60 -9.47 -16.90
N ASP A 106 4.05 -8.29 -16.56
CA ASP A 106 4.80 -7.22 -15.88
C ASP A 106 5.15 -7.55 -14.41
N GLY A 107 4.55 -8.60 -13.85
CA GLY A 107 4.67 -8.95 -12.43
C GLY A 107 3.79 -8.07 -11.54
N PRO A 108 4.09 -7.98 -10.23
CA PRO A 108 3.32 -7.16 -9.30
C PRO A 108 3.40 -5.66 -9.65
N PRO A 109 2.31 -4.89 -9.51
CA PRO A 109 2.29 -3.47 -9.84
C PRO A 109 3.25 -2.69 -8.95
N GLY A 110 4.11 -1.88 -9.58
CA GLY A 110 4.93 -0.91 -8.85
C GLY A 110 4.08 0.20 -8.22
N LEU A 111 4.69 1.00 -7.32
CA LEU A 111 4.00 2.07 -6.57
C LEU A 111 3.16 2.99 -7.48
N ARG A 112 3.69 3.41 -8.63
CA ARG A 112 2.97 4.27 -9.58
C ARG A 112 1.70 3.59 -10.10
N ALA A 113 1.77 2.30 -10.40
CA ALA A 113 0.65 1.55 -10.93
C ALA A 113 -0.44 1.36 -9.86
N SER A 114 -0.04 0.99 -8.63
CA SER A 114 -0.95 0.88 -7.49
C SER A 114 -1.64 2.20 -7.15
N LEU A 115 -0.87 3.30 -7.06
CA LEU A 115 -1.43 4.64 -6.83
C LEU A 115 -2.41 5.06 -7.93
N THR A 116 -2.14 4.69 -9.19
CA THR A 116 -3.05 4.97 -10.29
C THR A 116 -4.34 4.16 -10.14
N ALA A 117 -4.25 2.86 -9.86
CA ALA A 117 -5.41 1.99 -9.66
C ALA A 117 -6.27 2.40 -8.46
N GLU A 118 -5.63 2.75 -7.34
CA GLU A 118 -6.31 3.25 -6.12
C GLU A 118 -6.99 4.60 -6.38
N ALA A 119 -6.30 5.55 -7.01
CA ALA A 119 -6.87 6.85 -7.37
C ALA A 119 -8.13 6.69 -8.23
N TRP A 120 -8.15 5.69 -9.11
CA TRP A 120 -9.30 5.35 -9.93
C TRP A 120 -10.46 4.73 -9.14
N LEU A 121 -10.18 3.76 -8.27
CA LEU A 121 -11.22 3.14 -7.44
C LEU A 121 -11.91 4.18 -6.56
N PHE A 122 -11.13 4.98 -5.82
CA PHE A 122 -11.66 6.03 -4.96
C PHE A 122 -12.28 7.19 -5.76
N GLY A 123 -11.73 7.48 -6.93
CA GLY A 123 -12.27 8.45 -7.87
C GLY A 123 -13.67 8.09 -8.36
N LEU A 124 -13.89 6.83 -8.74
CA LEU A 124 -15.21 6.31 -9.15
C LEU A 124 -16.20 6.31 -7.98
N LEU A 125 -15.76 5.91 -6.79
CA LEU A 125 -16.59 5.97 -5.58
C LEU A 125 -17.02 7.41 -5.27
N PHE A 126 -16.09 8.35 -5.38
CA PHE A 126 -16.36 9.78 -5.21
C PHE A 126 -17.39 10.29 -6.22
N VAL A 127 -17.26 9.89 -7.50
CA VAL A 127 -18.25 10.20 -8.54
C VAL A 127 -19.62 9.68 -8.18
N ALA A 128 -19.72 8.39 -7.80
CA ALA A 128 -20.98 7.77 -7.46
C ALA A 128 -21.66 8.52 -6.30
N VAL A 129 -20.92 8.82 -5.23
CA VAL A 129 -21.44 9.59 -4.08
C VAL A 129 -21.91 10.98 -4.51
N THR A 130 -21.14 11.67 -5.35
CA THR A 130 -21.50 13.02 -5.81
C THR A 130 -22.74 13.00 -6.70
N LEU A 131 -22.88 11.99 -7.57
CA LEU A 131 -24.07 11.76 -8.40
C LEU A 131 -25.30 11.46 -7.54
N THR A 132 -25.17 10.57 -6.56
CA THR A 132 -26.25 10.23 -5.62
C THR A 132 -26.68 11.46 -4.83
N GLN A 133 -25.74 12.32 -4.39
CA GLN A 133 -26.08 13.57 -3.72
C GLN A 133 -26.83 14.55 -4.64
N ALA A 134 -26.41 14.69 -5.90
CA ALA A 134 -27.12 15.51 -6.88
C ALA A 134 -28.54 15.00 -7.16
N ALA A 135 -28.72 13.68 -7.28
CA ALA A 135 -30.02 13.06 -7.55
C ALA A 135 -30.98 13.21 -6.36
N LEU A 136 -30.50 13.03 -5.13
CA LEU A 136 -31.32 13.07 -3.92
C LEU A 136 -31.68 14.49 -3.46
N HIS A 137 -30.98 15.53 -3.96
CA HIS A 137 -31.21 16.92 -3.55
C HIS A 137 -31.41 17.86 -4.76
N PRO A 138 -32.57 17.77 -5.46
CA PRO A 138 -32.86 18.61 -6.62
C PRO A 138 -32.95 20.12 -6.30
N ARG A 139 -33.04 20.49 -5.03
CA ARG A 139 -33.10 21.89 -4.54
C ARG A 139 -31.72 22.50 -4.22
N LEU A 140 -30.61 21.84 -4.56
CA LEU A 140 -29.29 22.47 -4.47
C LEU A 140 -29.25 23.74 -5.30
N ARG A 141 -28.55 24.78 -4.80
CA ARG A 141 -28.42 26.05 -5.52
C ARG A 141 -27.87 25.79 -6.93
N PRO A 142 -28.32 26.53 -7.96
CA PRO A 142 -27.89 26.29 -9.35
C PRO A 142 -26.37 26.26 -9.55
N ALA A 143 -25.63 27.07 -8.79
CA ALA A 143 -24.17 27.09 -8.80
C ALA A 143 -23.55 25.77 -8.31
N THR A 144 -24.06 25.21 -7.21
CA THR A 144 -23.65 23.90 -6.67
C THR A 144 -23.93 22.79 -7.67
N ARG A 145 -25.09 22.82 -8.33
CA ARG A 145 -25.46 21.81 -9.34
C ARG A 145 -24.51 21.86 -10.54
N ARG A 146 -24.21 23.05 -11.08
CA ARG A 146 -23.24 23.21 -12.17
C ARG A 146 -21.85 22.70 -11.76
N PHE A 147 -21.44 22.97 -10.54
CA PHE A 147 -20.14 22.53 -10.03
C PHE A 147 -20.07 21.01 -9.86
N THR A 148 -21.14 20.37 -9.39
CA THR A 148 -21.27 18.91 -9.38
C THR A 148 -21.17 18.32 -10.79
N TRP A 149 -21.80 18.93 -11.79
CA TRP A 149 -21.68 18.48 -13.18
C TRP A 149 -20.27 18.67 -13.75
N VAL A 150 -19.59 19.77 -13.41
CA VAL A 150 -18.18 19.99 -13.78
C VAL A 150 -17.28 18.95 -13.12
N LEU A 151 -17.47 18.69 -11.82
CA LEU A 151 -16.76 17.62 -11.11
C LEU A 151 -17.01 16.26 -11.78
N LEU A 152 -18.26 15.94 -12.11
CA LEU A 152 -18.57 14.71 -12.83
C LEU A 152 -17.83 14.61 -14.17
N GLY A 153 -17.89 15.66 -15.00
CA GLY A 153 -17.20 15.71 -16.28
C GLY A 153 -15.69 15.55 -16.14
N LEU A 154 -15.08 16.26 -15.18
CA LEU A 154 -13.65 16.12 -14.88
C LEU A 154 -13.30 14.72 -14.36
N SER A 155 -14.16 14.09 -13.57
CA SER A 155 -13.94 12.73 -13.10
C SER A 155 -14.00 11.72 -14.22
N VAL A 156 -14.95 11.88 -15.16
CA VAL A 156 -15.05 11.04 -16.35
C VAL A 156 -13.81 11.22 -17.22
N ILE A 157 -13.32 12.46 -17.39
CA ILE A 157 -12.07 12.72 -18.13
C ILE A 157 -10.87 12.10 -17.41
N ALA A 158 -10.76 12.24 -16.09
CA ALA A 158 -9.71 11.59 -15.29
C ALA A 158 -9.78 10.05 -15.42
N ALA A 159 -11.00 9.52 -15.36
CA ALA A 159 -11.37 8.13 -15.59
C ALA A 159 -11.39 7.71 -17.08
N LEU A 160 -10.88 8.52 -18.01
CA LEU A 160 -10.65 8.09 -19.39
C LEU A 160 -9.17 8.26 -19.75
N THR A 161 -8.52 9.29 -19.20
CA THR A 161 -7.12 9.63 -19.48
C THR A 161 -6.11 8.74 -18.77
N ARG A 162 -6.49 8.02 -17.71
CA ARG A 162 -5.60 7.15 -16.91
C ARG A 162 -4.40 7.88 -16.29
N VAL A 163 -4.44 9.20 -16.20
CA VAL A 163 -3.35 10.01 -15.65
C VAL A 163 -3.60 10.30 -14.17
N ALA A 164 -2.83 9.65 -13.27
CA ALA A 164 -2.93 9.83 -11.82
C ALA A 164 -2.84 11.30 -11.36
N VAL A 165 -2.00 12.10 -12.04
CA VAL A 165 -1.82 13.53 -11.74
C VAL A 165 -3.11 14.34 -11.91
N VAL A 166 -4.06 13.89 -12.74
CA VAL A 166 -5.33 14.59 -12.97
C VAL A 166 -6.28 14.45 -11.76
N TRP A 167 -6.07 13.44 -10.92
CA TRP A 167 -6.86 13.24 -9.69
C TRP A 167 -6.50 14.22 -8.57
N ALA A 168 -5.26 14.73 -8.51
CA ALA A 168 -4.85 15.65 -7.45
C ALA A 168 -5.60 17.01 -7.49
N PRO A 169 -5.67 17.73 -8.63
CA PRO A 169 -6.51 18.92 -8.75
C PRO A 169 -7.98 18.60 -8.50
N PHE A 170 -8.42 17.41 -8.88
CA PHE A 170 -9.79 16.96 -8.71
C PHE A 170 -10.19 16.86 -7.23
N TYR A 171 -9.36 16.23 -6.39
CA TYR A 171 -9.57 16.19 -4.94
C TYR A 171 -9.58 17.59 -4.32
N VAL A 172 -8.72 18.50 -4.78
CA VAL A 172 -8.69 19.91 -4.31
C VAL A 172 -9.97 20.64 -4.67
N ILE A 173 -10.46 20.48 -5.91
CA ILE A 173 -11.70 21.08 -6.39
C ILE A 173 -12.91 20.51 -5.62
N ALA A 174 -12.94 19.21 -5.35
CA ALA A 174 -13.95 18.54 -4.53
C ALA A 174 -13.97 19.05 -3.08
N LEU A 175 -12.81 19.20 -2.45
CA LEU A 175 -12.66 19.79 -1.12
C LEU A 175 -13.18 21.24 -1.09
N THR A 176 -12.74 22.04 -2.07
CA THR A 176 -13.14 23.44 -2.22
C THR A 176 -14.64 23.57 -2.43
N HIS A 177 -15.24 22.67 -3.21
CA HIS A 177 -16.70 22.60 -3.37
C HIS A 177 -17.41 22.34 -2.04
N GLY A 178 -16.92 21.38 -1.25
CA GLY A 178 -17.46 21.10 0.08
C GLY A 178 -17.44 22.34 0.98
N PHE A 179 -16.36 23.12 0.93
CA PHE A 179 -16.23 24.39 1.64
C PHE A 179 -17.19 25.47 1.11
N LEU A 180 -17.37 25.57 -0.21
CA LEU A 180 -18.24 26.56 -0.84
C LEU A 180 -19.73 26.27 -0.67
N VAL A 181 -20.12 24.99 -0.61
CA VAL A 181 -21.53 24.59 -0.38
C VAL A 181 -21.96 24.89 1.07
N ARG A 182 -21.01 24.88 2.02
CA ARG A 182 -21.27 25.16 3.45
C ARG A 182 -21.05 26.62 3.87
N ARG A 183 -20.95 27.55 2.91
CA ARG A 183 -20.52 28.94 3.14
C ARG A 183 -21.36 29.76 4.13
N SER A 184 -22.57 29.31 4.49
CA SER A 184 -23.45 30.00 5.44
C SER A 184 -23.35 29.51 6.90
N ASP A 185 -22.67 28.38 7.16
CA ASP A 185 -22.56 27.77 8.50
C ASP A 185 -21.08 27.60 8.92
N TYR A 186 -20.24 28.59 8.63
CA TYR A 186 -18.82 28.58 9.04
C TYR A 186 -18.68 28.74 10.56
N ALA A 187 -18.93 27.65 11.28
CA ALA A 187 -18.50 27.49 12.65
C ALA A 187 -17.06 26.95 12.67
N PRO A 188 -16.21 27.35 13.65
CA PRO A 188 -14.89 26.75 13.91
C PRO A 188 -14.92 25.21 14.05
N ARG A 189 -16.11 24.61 14.18
CA ARG A 189 -16.37 23.18 14.05
C ARG A 189 -15.90 22.56 12.71
N LEU A 190 -15.71 23.34 11.64
CA LEU A 190 -15.17 22.84 10.36
C LEU A 190 -13.64 22.72 10.33
N LEU A 191 -12.89 23.35 11.25
CA LEU A 191 -11.45 23.03 11.40
C LEU A 191 -11.24 21.56 11.82
N TRP A 192 -12.23 20.97 12.49
CA TRP A 192 -12.24 19.54 12.80
C TRP A 192 -12.29 18.63 11.58
N SER A 193 -12.66 19.11 10.38
CA SER A 193 -12.54 18.31 9.16
C SER A 193 -11.13 18.30 8.56
N LEU A 194 -10.22 19.14 9.05
CA LEU A 194 -8.79 19.11 8.70
C LEU A 194 -7.95 18.32 9.70
N VAL A 195 -8.41 18.17 10.94
CA VAL A 195 -7.81 17.30 11.97
C VAL A 195 -7.46 15.91 11.43
N PRO A 196 -8.28 15.25 10.59
CA PRO A 196 -7.96 13.93 10.07
C PRO A 196 -6.99 13.93 8.88
N VAL A 197 -6.81 15.08 8.22
CA VAL A 197 -5.84 15.24 7.13
C VAL A 197 -4.42 15.35 7.66
N LEU A 198 -4.24 15.92 8.85
CA LEU A 198 -2.92 16.08 9.47
C LEU A 198 -2.20 14.73 9.70
N PRO A 199 -2.82 13.69 10.29
CA PRO A 199 -2.23 12.36 10.37
C PRO A 199 -1.86 11.75 9.02
N LEU A 200 -2.68 11.96 7.97
CA LEU A 200 -2.37 11.47 6.63
C LEU A 200 -1.17 12.18 6.00
N LEU A 201 -1.06 13.50 6.19
CA LEU A 201 0.10 14.28 5.76
C LEU A 201 1.37 13.88 6.52
N LEU A 202 1.25 13.61 7.82
CA LEU A 202 2.35 13.10 8.64
C LEU A 202 2.79 11.72 8.16
N LEU A 203 1.86 10.82 7.88
CA LEU A 203 2.12 9.50 7.33
C LEU A 203 2.85 9.61 5.99
N LEU A 204 2.35 10.45 5.07
CA LEU A 204 3.02 10.71 3.80
C LEU A 204 4.44 11.25 3.99
N ALA A 205 4.66 12.15 4.96
CA ALA A 205 5.98 12.68 5.25
C ALA A 205 6.94 11.60 5.78
N VAL A 206 6.45 10.69 6.64
CA VAL A 206 7.22 9.54 7.14
C VAL A 206 7.58 8.58 6.01
N GLU A 207 6.63 8.23 5.14
CA GLU A 207 6.85 7.38 3.95
C GLU A 207 7.91 7.98 3.02
N VAL A 208 7.76 9.26 2.67
CA VAL A 208 8.72 9.96 1.79
C VAL A 208 10.10 10.00 2.42
N ARG A 209 10.19 10.21 3.73
CA ARG A 209 11.47 10.18 4.45
C ARG A 209 12.09 8.78 4.45
N ALA A 210 11.30 7.74 4.71
CA ALA A 210 11.77 6.35 4.70
C ALA A 210 12.28 5.97 3.29
N ALA A 211 11.51 6.25 2.25
CA ALA A 211 11.88 5.98 0.86
C ALA A 211 13.15 6.73 0.42
N ARG A 212 13.31 8.00 0.85
CA ARG A 212 14.56 8.75 0.60
C ARG A 212 15.77 8.13 1.30
N THR A 213 15.59 7.70 2.54
CA THR A 213 16.64 7.05 3.34
C THR A 213 17.07 5.73 2.68
N GLU A 214 16.11 4.91 2.25
CA GLU A 214 16.37 3.67 1.51
C GLU A 214 17.07 3.95 0.16
N SER A 215 16.58 4.93 -0.61
CA SER A 215 17.21 5.29 -1.89
C SER A 215 18.67 5.73 -1.71
N GLN A 216 18.97 6.47 -0.64
CA GLN A 216 20.34 6.84 -0.29
C GLN A 216 21.18 5.62 0.12
N ALA A 217 20.61 4.70 0.91
CA ALA A 217 21.27 3.45 1.28
C ALA A 217 21.68 2.63 0.05
N LEU A 218 20.78 2.51 -0.93
CA LEU A 218 21.04 1.84 -2.20
C LEU A 218 22.17 2.49 -3.01
N ARG A 219 22.23 3.83 -3.02
CA ARG A 219 23.34 4.57 -3.66
C ARG A 219 24.68 4.29 -2.97
N LEU A 220 24.70 4.20 -1.65
CA LEU A 220 25.91 3.85 -0.91
C LEU A 220 26.31 2.38 -1.13
N GLN A 221 25.34 1.47 -1.16
CA GLN A 221 25.56 0.06 -1.45
C GLN A 221 26.19 -0.11 -2.84
N THR A 222 25.63 0.53 -3.87
CA THR A 222 26.15 0.49 -5.24
C THR A 222 27.53 1.13 -5.37
N ALA A 223 27.84 2.12 -4.53
CA ALA A 223 29.18 2.71 -4.42
C ALA A 223 30.18 1.88 -3.59
N GLY A 224 29.78 0.71 -3.08
CA GLY A 224 30.63 -0.16 -2.26
C GLY A 224 30.83 0.30 -0.81
N ARG A 225 30.13 1.35 -0.36
CA ARG A 225 30.18 1.87 1.02
C ARG A 225 29.23 1.10 1.93
N LEU A 226 29.51 -0.20 2.08
CA LEU A 226 28.58 -1.18 2.65
C LEU A 226 28.19 -0.92 4.12
N ALA A 227 29.15 -0.51 4.97
CA ALA A 227 28.87 -0.24 6.38
C ALA A 227 27.91 0.96 6.56
N GLU A 228 28.09 2.01 5.75
CA GLU A 228 27.23 3.19 5.76
C GLU A 228 25.85 2.89 5.15
N ALA A 229 25.82 2.07 4.09
CA ALA A 229 24.57 1.58 3.52
C ALA A 229 23.76 0.79 4.57
N LEU A 230 24.41 -0.11 5.33
CA LEU A 230 23.78 -0.84 6.43
C LEU A 230 23.22 0.09 7.52
N ALA A 231 23.93 1.16 7.88
CA ALA A 231 23.44 2.13 8.86
C ALA A 231 22.15 2.82 8.36
N LEU A 232 22.10 3.23 7.09
CA LEU A 232 20.90 3.82 6.51
C LEU A 232 19.76 2.81 6.32
N HIS A 233 20.06 1.57 5.95
CA HIS A 233 19.04 0.52 5.89
C HIS A 233 18.42 0.23 7.27
N ARG A 234 19.23 0.19 8.34
CA ARG A 234 18.71 0.07 9.71
C ARG A 234 17.83 1.26 10.09
N GLN A 235 18.21 2.47 9.69
CA GLN A 235 17.39 3.66 9.91
C GLN A 235 16.06 3.60 9.14
N ALA A 236 16.07 3.15 7.89
CA ALA A 236 14.86 2.97 7.08
C ALA A 236 13.97 1.85 7.64
N LEU A 237 14.57 0.80 8.19
CA LEU A 237 13.85 -0.29 8.85
C LEU A 237 13.11 0.20 10.09
N ALA A 238 13.78 1.01 10.93
CA ALA A 238 13.23 1.59 12.15
C ALA A 238 12.18 2.69 11.90
N ALA A 239 12.06 3.21 10.67
CA ALA A 239 11.04 4.19 10.35
C ALA A 239 9.64 3.56 10.43
N PRO A 240 8.65 4.20 11.08
CA PRO A 240 7.27 3.70 11.18
C PRO A 240 6.53 3.97 9.86
N ALA A 241 7.00 3.30 8.80
CA ALA A 241 6.47 3.36 7.45
C ALA A 241 5.76 2.04 7.12
N ARG A 242 4.61 2.15 6.43
CA ARG A 242 3.79 1.07 5.88
C ARG A 242 4.47 0.41 4.67
N SER A 243 5.44 1.04 4.03
CA SER A 243 6.19 0.40 2.95
C SER A 243 6.78 -0.95 3.41
N SER A 244 6.60 -2.00 2.60
CA SER A 244 7.16 -3.33 2.87
C SER A 244 8.65 -3.25 3.19
N LYS A 245 9.05 -3.89 4.30
CA LYS A 245 10.44 -3.94 4.75
C LYS A 245 11.26 -5.04 4.05
N THR A 246 10.62 -5.88 3.22
CA THR A 246 11.27 -6.99 2.49
C THR A 246 12.47 -6.50 1.69
N GLY A 247 12.32 -5.40 0.94
CA GLY A 247 13.42 -4.85 0.14
C GLY A 247 14.61 -4.43 0.98
N ILE A 248 14.37 -3.75 2.09
CA ILE A 248 15.41 -3.34 3.03
C ILE A 248 16.17 -4.55 3.56
N TYR A 249 15.48 -5.61 3.99
CA TYR A 249 16.14 -6.83 4.47
C TYR A 249 16.96 -7.53 3.37
N VAL A 250 16.44 -7.63 2.14
CA VAL A 250 17.21 -8.21 1.03
C VAL A 250 18.47 -7.37 0.76
N HIS A 251 18.37 -6.05 0.70
CA HIS A 251 19.53 -5.19 0.46
C HIS A 251 20.55 -5.24 1.61
N MET A 252 20.10 -5.30 2.85
CA MET A 252 20.96 -5.55 4.01
C MET A 252 21.68 -6.89 3.89
N SER A 253 20.99 -7.95 3.44
CA SER A 253 21.60 -9.26 3.27
C SER A 253 22.74 -9.26 2.25
N LEU A 254 22.56 -8.52 1.15
CA LEU A 254 23.59 -8.35 0.13
C LEU A 254 24.80 -7.59 0.68
N CYS A 255 24.57 -6.54 1.48
CA CYS A 255 25.65 -5.83 2.16
C CYS A 255 26.43 -6.73 3.12
N TYR A 256 25.72 -7.49 3.96
CA TYR A 256 26.36 -8.43 4.90
C TYR A 256 27.14 -9.54 4.18
N ARG A 257 26.57 -10.11 3.11
CA ARG A 257 27.25 -11.10 2.26
C ARG A 257 28.56 -10.53 1.71
N ASP A 258 28.51 -9.31 1.18
CA ASP A 258 29.68 -8.69 0.56
C ASP A 258 30.75 -8.29 1.59
N LEU A 259 30.34 -8.02 2.83
CA LEU A 259 31.22 -7.86 4.01
C LEU A 259 31.73 -9.20 4.60
N GLY A 260 31.18 -10.34 4.17
CA GLY A 260 31.56 -11.67 4.66
C GLY A 260 30.80 -12.15 5.90
N ASP A 261 29.81 -11.40 6.40
CA ASP A 261 28.94 -11.82 7.49
C ASP A 261 27.75 -12.63 6.95
N TYR A 262 28.01 -13.89 6.61
CA TYR A 262 26.99 -14.77 6.00
C TYR A 262 25.85 -15.12 6.94
N ARG A 263 26.11 -15.11 8.25
CA ARG A 263 25.08 -15.36 9.27
C ARG A 263 24.04 -14.24 9.24
N GLN A 264 24.47 -12.98 9.34
CA GLN A 264 23.55 -11.85 9.31
C GLN A 264 22.86 -11.72 7.94
N ALA A 265 23.55 -12.08 6.86
CA ALA A 265 22.95 -12.13 5.53
C ALA A 265 21.76 -13.11 5.47
N GLU A 266 21.94 -14.34 5.98
CA GLU A 266 20.88 -15.34 6.03
C GLU A 266 19.74 -14.92 6.98
N GLU A 267 20.05 -14.41 8.17
CA GLU A 267 19.04 -13.94 9.12
C GLU A 267 18.14 -12.85 8.51
N CYS A 268 18.73 -11.92 7.74
CA CYS A 268 17.96 -10.91 7.01
C CYS A 268 17.05 -11.53 5.95
N LEU A 269 17.53 -12.51 5.18
CA LEU A 269 16.73 -13.16 4.14
C LEU A 269 15.59 -13.99 4.71
N LEU A 270 15.82 -14.68 5.83
CA LEU A 270 14.76 -15.39 6.56
C LEU A 270 13.68 -14.44 7.06
N ARG A 271 14.07 -13.29 7.63
CA ARG A 271 13.11 -12.24 8.01
C ARG A 271 12.33 -11.72 6.81
N ALA A 272 13.01 -11.45 5.70
CA ALA A 272 12.37 -11.00 4.46
C ALA A 272 11.35 -12.01 3.94
N GLU A 273 11.66 -13.32 3.99
CA GLU A 273 10.73 -14.38 3.60
C GLU A 273 9.49 -14.45 4.51
N MET A 274 9.66 -14.29 5.81
CA MET A 274 8.54 -14.32 6.77
C MET A 274 7.61 -13.12 6.63
N THR A 275 8.14 -11.95 6.23
CA THR A 275 7.37 -10.70 6.16
C THR A 275 6.86 -10.38 4.76
N SER A 276 7.25 -11.11 3.71
CA SER A 276 6.90 -10.77 2.33
C SER A 276 5.62 -11.46 1.87
N GLU A 277 4.72 -10.71 1.24
CA GLU A 277 3.60 -11.26 0.45
C GLU A 277 4.10 -12.08 -0.77
N LEU A 278 5.29 -11.73 -1.29
CA LEU A 278 5.98 -12.42 -2.38
C LEU A 278 7.37 -12.87 -1.91
N PRO A 279 7.51 -14.08 -1.32
CA PRO A 279 8.77 -14.54 -0.76
C PRO A 279 9.79 -14.98 -1.82
N GLU A 280 9.44 -14.97 -3.10
CA GLU A 280 10.28 -15.48 -4.20
C GLU A 280 11.61 -14.72 -4.35
N TRP A 281 11.61 -13.39 -4.24
CA TRP A 281 12.85 -12.60 -4.34
C TRP A 281 13.83 -12.88 -3.18
N PRO A 282 13.40 -12.86 -1.91
CA PRO A 282 14.21 -13.33 -0.80
C PRO A 282 14.72 -14.77 -0.99
N ARG A 283 13.87 -15.70 -1.42
CA ARG A 283 14.23 -17.12 -1.63
C ARG A 283 15.32 -17.30 -2.68
N VAL A 284 15.20 -16.65 -3.84
CA VAL A 284 16.24 -16.67 -4.88
C VAL A 284 17.53 -16.09 -4.33
N THR A 285 17.45 -14.97 -3.59
CA THR A 285 18.63 -14.33 -3.02
C THR A 285 19.31 -15.21 -1.97
N ARG A 286 18.55 -15.99 -1.20
CA ARG A 286 19.07 -16.97 -0.24
C ARG A 286 19.71 -18.17 -0.93
N ALA A 287 19.08 -18.72 -1.97
CA ALA A 287 19.71 -19.75 -2.79
C ALA A 287 21.05 -19.25 -3.39
N GLN A 288 21.10 -18.00 -3.85
CA GLN A 288 22.33 -17.38 -4.35
C GLN A 288 23.39 -17.17 -3.26
N LEU A 289 22.99 -16.86 -2.02
CA LEU A 289 23.90 -16.77 -0.87
C LEU A 289 24.58 -18.12 -0.61
N TYR A 290 23.82 -19.22 -0.65
CA TYR A 290 24.35 -20.56 -0.36
C TYR A 290 25.35 -21.08 -1.39
N VAL A 291 25.33 -20.54 -2.60
CA VAL A 291 26.26 -20.91 -3.69
C VAL A 291 27.23 -19.80 -4.03
N TYR A 292 27.29 -18.75 -3.20
CA TYR A 292 28.18 -17.62 -3.40
C TYR A 292 29.65 -18.08 -3.34
N PRO A 293 30.54 -17.70 -4.28
CA PRO A 293 31.89 -18.26 -4.34
C PRO A 293 32.68 -18.14 -3.05
N LYS A 294 32.50 -17.04 -2.29
CA LYS A 294 33.20 -16.82 -1.02
C LYS A 294 32.65 -17.63 0.15
N THR A 295 31.49 -18.27 0.03
CA THR A 295 30.99 -19.17 1.08
C THR A 295 31.63 -20.56 0.99
N ARG A 296 32.29 -20.93 -0.12
CA ARG A 296 32.96 -22.24 -0.28
C ARG A 296 33.90 -22.52 0.90
N GLY A 297 33.78 -23.71 1.48
CA GLY A 297 34.54 -24.11 2.67
C GLY A 297 33.98 -23.58 3.99
N THR A 298 32.85 -22.86 3.98
CA THR A 298 32.11 -22.44 5.18
C THR A 298 30.81 -23.26 5.32
N PRO A 299 30.20 -23.31 6.52
CA PRO A 299 28.88 -23.94 6.71
C PRO A 299 27.75 -23.31 5.89
N PHE A 300 27.97 -22.11 5.31
CA PHE A 300 26.99 -21.42 4.49
C PHE A 300 27.01 -21.87 3.03
N PHE A 301 28.01 -22.65 2.59
CA PHE A 301 28.00 -23.23 1.25
C PHE A 301 27.11 -24.47 1.21
N ARG A 302 25.86 -24.29 0.77
CA ARG A 302 24.79 -25.31 0.80
C ARG A 302 24.13 -25.47 -0.57
N PRO A 303 24.84 -26.05 -1.56
CA PRO A 303 24.34 -26.16 -2.92
C PRO A 303 23.07 -27.01 -3.04
N GLU A 304 22.96 -28.10 -2.28
CA GLU A 304 21.76 -28.95 -2.24
C GLU A 304 20.53 -28.18 -1.73
N GLU A 305 20.70 -27.34 -0.71
CA GLU A 305 19.61 -26.52 -0.19
C GLU A 305 19.21 -25.43 -1.19
N ALA A 306 20.18 -24.86 -1.92
CA ALA A 306 19.91 -23.93 -3.00
C ALA A 306 19.12 -24.57 -4.15
N GLU A 307 19.48 -25.80 -4.57
CA GLU A 307 18.74 -26.54 -5.60
C GLU A 307 17.31 -26.84 -5.14
N ARG A 308 17.12 -27.25 -3.88
CA ARG A 308 15.80 -27.49 -3.31
C ARG A 308 14.93 -26.23 -3.38
N ILE A 309 15.42 -25.09 -2.87
CA ILE A 309 14.68 -23.82 -2.87
C ILE A 309 14.30 -23.43 -4.30
N LEU A 310 15.23 -23.51 -5.25
CA LEU A 310 14.99 -23.14 -6.64
C LEU A 310 14.02 -24.11 -7.33
N SER A 311 14.10 -25.41 -7.04
CA SER A 311 13.19 -26.42 -7.60
C SER A 311 11.77 -26.23 -7.08
N GLU A 312 11.60 -26.03 -5.77
CA GLU A 312 10.30 -25.69 -5.18
C GLU A 312 9.70 -24.45 -5.83
N MET A 313 10.51 -23.41 -6.06
CA MET A 313 10.05 -22.20 -6.73
C MET A 313 9.62 -22.44 -8.18
N ARG A 314 10.41 -23.20 -8.95
CA ARG A 314 10.10 -23.62 -10.32
C ARG A 314 8.77 -24.36 -10.39
N ASP A 315 8.53 -25.27 -9.46
CA ASP A 315 7.41 -26.21 -9.49
C ASP A 315 6.15 -25.66 -8.81
N SER A 316 6.27 -24.58 -8.03
CA SER A 316 5.15 -23.98 -7.26
C SER A 316 3.99 -23.44 -8.11
N GLY A 317 4.21 -23.14 -9.39
CA GLY A 317 3.21 -22.54 -10.28
C GLY A 317 2.74 -21.13 -9.90
N ARG A 318 3.26 -20.53 -8.81
CA ARG A 318 2.80 -19.24 -8.27
C ARG A 318 3.16 -18.05 -9.17
N SER A 319 4.32 -18.10 -9.81
CA SER A 319 4.79 -17.04 -10.70
C SER A 319 5.63 -17.63 -11.82
N LYS A 320 5.16 -17.48 -13.07
CA LYS A 320 5.87 -17.92 -14.27
C LYS A 320 7.27 -17.27 -14.36
N ARG A 321 7.36 -15.98 -14.05
CA ARG A 321 8.61 -15.23 -14.03
C ARG A 321 9.62 -15.81 -13.04
N TYR A 322 9.21 -16.08 -11.79
CA TYR A 322 10.13 -16.65 -10.81
C TYR A 322 10.48 -18.11 -11.10
N ALA A 323 9.58 -18.87 -11.74
CA ALA A 323 9.89 -20.21 -12.22
C ALA A 323 10.93 -20.21 -13.35
N GLU A 324 10.93 -19.21 -14.22
CA GLU A 324 11.97 -19.01 -15.24
C GLU A 324 13.31 -18.57 -14.62
N ILE A 325 13.28 -17.63 -13.67
CA ILE A 325 14.48 -17.23 -12.91
C ILE A 325 15.08 -18.43 -12.17
N ALA A 326 14.25 -19.25 -11.54
CA ALA A 326 14.70 -20.44 -10.83
C ALA A 326 15.35 -21.47 -11.77
N ARG A 327 14.72 -21.76 -12.92
CA ARG A 327 15.31 -22.60 -13.98
C ARG A 327 16.66 -22.09 -14.44
N PHE A 328 16.75 -20.80 -14.76
CA PHE A 328 17.99 -20.16 -15.17
C PHE A 328 19.11 -20.35 -14.12
N HIS A 329 18.79 -20.19 -12.84
CA HIS A 329 19.76 -20.38 -11.76
C HIS A 329 20.19 -21.84 -11.61
N ILE A 330 19.27 -22.80 -11.64
CA ILE A 330 19.59 -24.24 -11.59
C ILE A 330 20.55 -24.61 -12.73
N ASP A 331 20.20 -24.23 -13.97
CA ASP A 331 21.02 -24.54 -15.15
C ASP A 331 22.41 -23.90 -15.06
N ARG A 332 22.48 -22.66 -14.54
CA ARG A 332 23.76 -21.98 -14.31
C ARG A 332 24.61 -22.73 -13.29
N LEU A 333 24.04 -23.20 -12.19
CA LEU A 333 24.77 -23.92 -11.14
C LEU A 333 25.29 -25.27 -11.63
N ARG A 334 24.51 -25.98 -12.46
CA ARG A 334 24.95 -27.22 -13.13
C ARG A 334 26.10 -26.97 -14.09
N ARG A 335 26.01 -25.93 -14.94
CA ARG A 335 27.11 -25.53 -15.84
C ARG A 335 28.39 -25.14 -15.10
N GLN A 336 28.28 -24.60 -13.89
CA GLN A 336 29.41 -24.24 -13.04
C GLN A 336 29.99 -25.42 -12.26
N GLY A 337 29.42 -26.62 -12.39
CA GLY A 337 29.81 -27.82 -11.63
C GLY A 337 29.53 -27.70 -10.13
N ILE A 338 28.63 -26.79 -9.72
CA ILE A 338 28.22 -26.61 -8.32
C ILE A 338 27.14 -27.63 -7.95
N LEU A 339 26.25 -27.92 -8.89
CA LEU A 339 25.24 -28.98 -8.79
C LEU A 339 25.59 -30.15 -9.71
N PRO A 340 25.18 -31.38 -9.36
CA PRO A 340 25.33 -32.52 -10.27
C PRO A 340 24.57 -32.27 -11.58
N PRO A 341 25.03 -32.84 -12.71
CA PRO A 341 24.23 -32.87 -13.93
C PRO A 341 22.93 -33.62 -13.62
N GLY A 342 21.80 -33.00 -13.96
CA GLY A 342 20.47 -33.49 -13.63
C GLY A 342 19.61 -33.74 -14.84
#